data_AF-A0A7Y1T9G8-F1
#
_entry.id   AF-A0A7Y1T9G8-F1
#
_cell.length_a   1.000
_cell.length_b   1.000
_cell.length_c   1.000
_cell.angle_alpha   90.00
_cell.angle_beta   90.00
_cell.angle_gamma   90.00
#
_symmetry.space_group_name_H-M   'P 1'
#
loop_
_entity.id
_entity.type
_entity.pdbx_description
1 polymer ?
#
loop_
_entity_poly.entity_id
_entity_poly.type
_entity_poly.pdbx_seq_one_letter_code
_entity_poly.pdbx_strand_id
1 'polypeptide(L)' 'LALLAFAYSRTGLPELAEKNIALLKLNFPQHASFNPQGEFRYGRDYNLEQRSLLNRLSFGLLDPPRTPLFDSRKS' A
#
# COMPACT_ATOMS: atom_id res chain seq x y z
N LEU A 1 -10.00 -6.09 -1.66
CA LEU A 1 -9.86 -5.20 -2.84
C LEU A 1 -8.58 -4.36 -2.79
N ALA A 2 -8.35 -3.54 -1.75
CA ALA A 2 -7.12 -2.72 -1.65
C ALA A 2 -5.81 -3.53 -1.73
N LEU A 3 -5.70 -4.63 -0.98
CA LEU A 3 -4.52 -5.51 -1.02
C LEU A 3 -4.29 -6.12 -2.41
N LEU A 4 -5.36 -6.50 -3.12
CA LEU A 4 -5.29 -7.05 -4.47
C LEU A 4 -4.82 -6.00 -5.48
N ALA A 5 -5.38 -4.78 -5.40
CA ALA A 5 -4.92 -3.64 -6.19
C ALA A 5 -3.42 -3.40 -6.00
N PHE A 6 -2.96 -3.41 -4.75
CA PHE A 6 -1.53 -3.29 -4.45
C PHE A 6 -0.71 -4.44 -5.03
N ALA A 7 -1.10 -5.70 -4.79
CA ALA A 7 -0.37 -6.87 -5.27
C ALA A 7 -0.23 -6.85 -6.80
N TYR A 8 -1.32 -6.62 -7.53
CA TYR A 8 -1.31 -6.56 -8.99
C TYR A 8 -0.46 -5.40 -9.53
N SER A 9 -0.43 -4.26 -8.85
CA SER A 9 0.48 -3.15 -9.22
C SER A 9 1.96 -3.50 -9.06
N ARG A 10 2.29 -4.44 -8.17
CA ARG A 10 3.67 -4.88 -7.92
C ARG A 10 4.11 -6.05 -8.78
N THR A 11 3.17 -6.89 -9.23
CA THR A 11 3.47 -8.07 -10.05
C THR A 11 3.36 -7.83 -11.55
N GLY A 12 3.23 -6.56 -11.98
CA GLY A 12 3.16 -6.22 -13.41
C GLY A 12 1.79 -6.47 -14.06
N LEU A 13 0.71 -6.43 -13.27
CA LEU A 13 -0.67 -6.62 -13.74
C LEU A 13 -1.52 -5.35 -13.54
N PRO A 14 -1.19 -4.23 -14.21
CA PRO A 14 -1.79 -2.92 -13.93
C PRO A 14 -3.30 -2.86 -14.19
N GLU A 15 -3.81 -3.52 -15.24
CA GLU A 15 -5.25 -3.53 -15.55
C GLU A 15 -6.09 -4.16 -14.45
N LEU A 16 -5.59 -5.27 -13.86
CA LEU A 16 -6.26 -5.91 -12.73
C LEU A 16 -6.18 -5.04 -11.49
N ALA A 17 -5.08 -4.30 -11.30
CA ALA A 17 -4.97 -3.34 -10.21
C ALA A 17 -6.03 -2.24 -10.34
N GLU A 18 -6.14 -1.60 -11.50
CA GLU A 18 -7.11 -0.54 -11.76
C GLU A 18 -8.55 -1.01 -11.59
N LYS A 19 -8.89 -2.20 -12.10
CA LYS A 19 -10.22 -2.80 -11.90
C LYS A 19 -10.56 -2.96 -10.42
N ASN A 20 -9.62 -3.43 -9.61
CA ASN A 20 -9.82 -3.59 -8.17
C ASN A 20 -9.93 -2.25 -7.44
N ILE A 21 -9.21 -1.22 -7.89
CA ILE A 21 -9.30 0.15 -7.36
C ILE A 21 -10.69 0.74 -7.67
N ALA A 22 -11.16 0.60 -8.90
CA ALA A 22 -12.48 1.07 -9.31
C ALA A 22 -13.59 0.40 -8.48
N LEU A 23 -13.53 -0.93 -8.29
CA LEU A 23 -14.45 -1.65 -7.42
C LEU A 23 -14.37 -1.19 -5.96
N LEU A 24 -13.16 -0.95 -5.44
CA LEU A 24 -13.00 -0.44 -4.08
C LEU A 24 -13.62 0.95 -3.95
N LYS A 25 -13.40 1.85 -4.91
CA LYS A 25 -13.94 3.22 -4.88
C LYS A 25 -15.46 3.24 -4.99
N LEU A 26 -16.02 2.34 -5.80
CA LEU A 26 -17.47 2.20 -5.98
C LEU A 26 -18.16 1.74 -4.69
N ASN A 27 -17.59 0.76 -3.98
CA ASN A 27 -18.21 0.16 -2.80
C ASN A 27 -17.84 0.86 -1.48
N PHE A 28 -16.63 1.45 -1.41
CA PHE A 28 -16.05 2.02 -0.20
C PHE A 28 -15.29 3.33 -0.52
N PRO A 29 -15.99 4.40 -0.94
CA PRO A 29 -15.34 5.64 -1.36
C PRO A 29 -14.53 6.33 -0.24
N GLN A 30 -14.85 6.08 1.03
CA GLN A 30 -14.16 6.62 2.21
C GLN A 30 -13.05 5.69 2.75
N HIS A 31 -12.71 4.60 2.03
CA HIS A 31 -11.72 3.64 2.50
C HIS A 31 -10.36 4.31 2.73
N ALA A 32 -9.68 3.94 3.83
CA ALA A 32 -8.37 4.48 4.24
C ALA A 32 -7.23 4.34 3.21
N SER A 33 -7.45 3.61 2.13
CA SER A 33 -6.50 3.47 1.01
C SER A 33 -6.62 4.59 -0.02
N PHE A 34 -7.59 5.49 0.11
CA PHE A 34 -7.71 6.68 -0.72
C PHE A 34 -7.13 7.91 0.00
N ASN A 35 -6.48 8.79 -0.76
CA ASN A 35 -6.11 10.12 -0.26
C ASN A 35 -7.34 11.06 -0.29
N PRO A 36 -7.26 12.29 0.25
CA PRO A 36 -8.35 13.26 0.19
C PRO A 36 -8.83 13.61 -1.23
N GLN A 37 -7.98 13.39 -2.24
CA GLN A 37 -8.28 13.58 -3.66
C GLN A 37 -8.99 12.36 -4.29
N GLY A 38 -9.16 11.27 -3.54
CA GLY A 38 -9.82 10.05 -3.99
C GLY A 38 -8.95 9.17 -4.89
N GLU A 39 -7.63 9.36 -4.85
CA GLU A 39 -6.63 8.54 -5.54
C GLU A 39 -6.15 7.41 -4.63
N PHE A 40 -5.86 6.26 -5.23
CA PHE A 40 -5.41 5.09 -4.48
C PHE A 40 -3.96 5.25 -4.04
N ARG A 41 -3.73 5.17 -2.72
CA ARG A 41 -2.41 5.23 -2.11
C ARG A 41 -1.73 3.88 -2.24
N TYR A 42 -0.82 3.78 -3.21
CA TYR A 42 0.09 2.64 -3.27
C TYR A 42 1.02 2.69 -2.08
N GLY A 43 1.39 1.53 -1.54
CA GLY A 43 2.26 1.38 -0.37
C GLY A 43 3.58 2.17 -0.37
N ARG A 44 3.96 2.82 -1.49
CA ARG A 44 5.05 3.80 -1.59
C ARG A 44 4.87 5.05 -0.71
N ASP A 45 3.64 5.45 -0.40
CA ASP A 45 3.40 6.59 0.52
C ASP A 45 3.65 6.23 1.99
N TYR A 46 3.70 4.93 2.30
CA TYR A 46 4.23 4.45 3.54
C TYR A 46 5.73 4.42 3.33
N ASN A 47 6.49 5.13 4.16
CA ASN A 47 7.91 5.36 3.98
C ASN A 47 8.72 4.03 4.09
N LEU A 48 8.68 3.21 3.04
CA LEU A 48 9.38 1.93 2.91
C LEU A 48 10.88 2.15 2.66
N GLU A 49 11.26 3.36 2.25
CA GLU A 49 12.59 3.74 1.77
C GLU A 49 13.50 4.26 2.89
N GLN A 50 12.96 4.74 4.03
CA GLN A 50 13.76 5.07 5.21
C GLN A 50 14.24 3.79 5.93
N ARG A 51 15.17 3.07 5.30
CA ARG A 51 15.98 2.08 6.00
C ARG A 51 16.82 2.83 7.03
N SER A 52 16.50 2.64 8.31
CA SER A 52 17.29 3.19 9.41
C SER A 52 18.76 2.75 9.29
N LEU A 53 19.67 3.53 9.86
CA LEU A 53 21.08 3.12 9.94
C LEU A 53 21.24 1.75 10.61
N LEU A 54 20.38 1.45 11.59
CA LEU A 54 20.34 0.17 12.29
C LEU A 54 19.93 -0.99 11.37
N ASN A 55 18.95 -0.79 10.49
CA ASN A 55 18.60 -1.75 9.44
C ASN A 55 19.80 -2.02 8.53
N ARG A 56 20.49 -0.97 8.07
CA ARG A 56 21.66 -1.10 7.18
C ARG A 56 22.82 -1.85 7.85
N LEU A 57 23.17 -1.48 9.08
CA LEU A 57 24.28 -2.09 9.83
C LEU A 57 23.99 -3.53 10.24
N SER A 58 22.74 -3.86 10.54
CA SER A 58 22.33 -5.22 10.90
C SER A 58 21.99 -6.10 9.69
N PHE A 59 22.20 -5.61 8.46
CA PHE A 59 21.74 -6.28 7.24
C PHE A 59 20.24 -6.68 7.29
N GLY A 60 19.42 -5.89 7.98
CA GLY A 60 17.99 -6.11 8.11
C GLY A 60 17.56 -7.03 9.25
N LEU A 61 18.46 -7.49 10.13
CA LEU A 61 18.09 -8.37 11.25
C LEU A 61 17.27 -7.66 12.33
N LEU A 62 17.57 -6.40 12.63
CA LEU A 62 17.06 -5.73 13.83
C LEU A 62 15.94 -4.70 13.55
N ASP A 63 15.80 -4.25 12.30
CA ASP A 63 14.76 -3.30 11.90
C ASP A 63 14.28 -3.59 10.46
N PRO A 64 13.56 -4.71 10.27
CA PRO A 64 13.10 -5.13 8.95
C PRO A 64 12.10 -4.12 8.36
N PRO A 65 12.05 -3.97 7.02
CA PRO A 65 11.12 -3.04 6.38
C PRO A 65 9.68 -3.39 6.74
N ARG A 66 8.91 -2.40 7.19
CA ARG A 66 7.49 -2.61 7.53
C ARG A 66 6.70 -2.87 6.26
N THR A 67 5.87 -3.90 6.26
CA THR A 67 4.93 -4.13 5.16
C THR A 67 3.90 -2.98 5.09
N PRO A 68 3.47 -2.55 3.90
CA PRO A 68 2.40 -1.57 3.78
C PRO A 68 1.14 -2.11 4.48
N LEU A 69 0.70 -1.40 5.53
CA LEU A 69 -0.50 -1.75 6.28
C LEU A 69 -1.72 -1.09 5.62
N PHE A 70 -2.66 -1.91 5.18
CA PHE A 70 -4.00 -1.46 4.80
C PHE A 70 -4.93 -1.64 6.00
N ASP A 71 -4.96 -0.68 6.93
CA ASP A 71 -5.85 -0.77 8.09
C ASP A 71 -7.26 -0.28 7.72
N SER A 72 -8.16 -1.23 7.47
CA SER A 72 -9.57 -0.96 7.16
C SER A 72 -10.40 -0.53 8.38
N ARG A 73 -9.85 -0.58 9.60
CA ARG A 73 -10.58 -0.30 10.85
C ARG A 73 -10.61 1.19 11.23
N LYS A 74 -9.89 2.03 10.50
CA LYS A 74 -9.92 3.50 10.65
C LYS A 74 -10.79 4.19 9.59
N SER A 75 -11.62 3.42 8.87
CA SER A 75 -12.55 3.93 7.85
C SER A 75 -13.74 4.65 8.45
#